data_AF-A0A7F5RN91-F1
#
_entry.id   AF-A0A7F5RN91-F1
#
_cell.length_a   1.000
_cell.length_b   1.000
_cell.length_c   1.000
_cell.angle_alpha   90.00
_cell.angle_beta   90.00
_cell.angle_gamma   90.00
#
_symmetry.space_group_name_H-M   'P 1'
#
loop_
_entity.id
_entity.type
_entity.pdbx_description
1 polymer ?
#
loop_
_entity_poly.entity_id
_entity_poly.type
_entity_poly.pdbx_seq_one_letter_code
_entity_poly.pdbx_strand_id
1 'polypeptide(L)'
;TVKIRSLYDYHLRLMHGVMPPPSGVDIANTIKYFSQTLLTVLKDVPSSPLELLKDSENDSARMSLFPNLDYKGLYNSLIPLIETAPLIQNGINAFGLAVLQCLGCLLPFLETETIDYLPYLTASCIAVFPSTLHQEIVNTLCFYVLPFTVTRYTEREYEITQSVSAVIMMIFNHSSNPAHHCQLLECLMTLKQSILKDLLCVIAYGTSTARSSAAKLLFYYWPAFDPNLFDRKGLICKLGGDPAPFVCQRDMCSNAGNAEAAKVCYDHCIV
;
A
#
# COMPACT_ATOMS: atom_id res chain seq x y z
N THR A 1 -9.02 17.32 -16.64
CA THR A 1 -8.88 17.09 -18.10
C THR A 1 -9.82 16.00 -18.58
N VAL A 2 -10.08 15.86 -19.88
CA VAL A 2 -11.11 14.94 -20.47
C VAL A 2 -11.05 13.51 -19.91
N LYS A 3 -9.85 12.96 -19.69
CA LYS A 3 -9.68 11.59 -19.18
C LYS A 3 -10.08 11.40 -17.70
N ILE A 4 -9.93 12.42 -16.85
CA ILE A 4 -10.41 12.35 -15.45
C ILE A 4 -11.95 12.29 -15.45
N ARG A 5 -12.59 13.02 -16.37
CA ARG A 5 -14.05 12.93 -16.56
C ARG A 5 -14.48 11.54 -17.02
N SER A 6 -13.66 10.83 -17.80
CA SER A 6 -13.93 9.44 -18.20
C SER A 6 -13.96 8.49 -17.00
N LEU A 7 -13.08 8.67 -16.01
CA LEU A 7 -13.10 7.88 -14.77
C LEU A 7 -14.42 8.09 -14.00
N TYR A 8 -14.89 9.34 -13.94
CA TYR A 8 -16.18 9.67 -13.34
C TYR A 8 -17.37 9.08 -14.11
N ASP A 9 -17.35 9.11 -15.45
CA ASP A 9 -18.35 8.46 -16.30
C ASP A 9 -18.42 6.95 -16.04
N TYR A 10 -17.27 6.27 -15.95
CA TYR A 10 -17.22 4.86 -15.60
C TYR A 10 -17.85 4.57 -14.23
N HIS A 11 -17.51 5.38 -13.22
CA HIS A 11 -18.10 5.25 -11.89
C HIS A 11 -19.64 5.37 -11.93
N LEU A 12 -20.17 6.42 -12.58
CA LEU A 12 -21.62 6.61 -12.70
C LEU A 12 -22.29 5.46 -13.45
N ARG A 13 -21.69 4.96 -14.52
CA ARG A 13 -22.24 3.85 -15.29
C ARG A 13 -22.26 2.54 -14.50
N LEU A 14 -21.25 2.29 -13.67
CA LEU A 14 -21.25 1.16 -12.74
C LEU A 14 -22.37 1.30 -11.70
N MET A 15 -22.47 2.46 -11.05
CA MET A 15 -23.48 2.73 -10.01
C MET A 15 -24.92 2.63 -10.53
N HIS A 16 -25.17 3.08 -11.75
CA HIS A 16 -26.50 3.11 -12.35
C HIS A 16 -26.80 1.88 -13.23
N GLY A 17 -25.86 0.94 -13.37
CA GLY A 17 -26.05 -0.25 -14.20
C GLY A 17 -26.29 0.06 -15.69
N VAL A 18 -25.66 1.11 -16.22
CA VAL A 18 -25.86 1.56 -17.60
C VAL A 18 -25.27 0.55 -18.58
N MET A 19 -26.07 0.10 -19.55
CA MET A 19 -25.68 -0.88 -20.56
C MET A 19 -25.07 -0.23 -21.83
N PRO A 20 -23.98 -0.79 -22.40
CA PRO A 20 -23.18 -1.88 -21.85
C PRO A 20 -22.38 -1.41 -20.62
N PRO A 21 -22.17 -2.27 -19.59
CA PRO A 21 -21.41 -1.89 -18.41
C PRO A 21 -19.94 -1.68 -18.80
N PRO A 22 -19.25 -0.71 -18.18
CA PRO A 22 -17.83 -0.52 -18.44
C PRO A 22 -17.06 -1.75 -17.95
N SER A 23 -16.17 -2.28 -18.79
CA SER A 23 -15.32 -3.40 -18.39
C SER A 23 -14.16 -2.91 -17.52
N GLY A 24 -13.70 -3.75 -16.59
CA GLY A 24 -12.50 -3.49 -15.80
C GLY A 24 -11.25 -3.30 -16.66
N VAL A 25 -11.22 -3.89 -17.87
CA VAL A 25 -10.11 -3.70 -18.83
C VAL A 25 -10.12 -2.28 -19.42
N ASP A 26 -11.30 -1.74 -19.78
CA ASP A 26 -11.41 -0.38 -20.31
C ASP A 26 -11.03 0.67 -19.27
N ILE A 27 -11.51 0.48 -18.04
CA ILE A 27 -11.17 1.34 -16.90
C ILE A 27 -9.65 1.22 -16.63
N ALA A 28 -9.10 0.01 -16.61
CA ALA A 28 -7.66 -0.21 -16.42
C ALA A 28 -6.80 0.50 -17.47
N ASN A 29 -7.19 0.49 -18.74
CA ASN A 29 -6.44 1.17 -19.81
C ASN A 29 -6.42 2.69 -19.60
N THR A 30 -7.53 3.26 -19.14
CA THR A 30 -7.60 4.69 -18.80
C THR A 30 -6.72 5.02 -17.60
N ILE A 31 -6.72 4.18 -16.56
CA ILE A 31 -5.85 4.35 -15.38
C ILE A 31 -4.37 4.21 -15.75
N LYS A 32 -4.00 3.21 -16.54
CA LYS A 32 -2.62 2.97 -17.00
C LYS A 32 -2.04 4.15 -17.77
N TYR A 33 -2.86 4.86 -18.55
CA TYR A 33 -2.44 6.09 -19.21
C TYR A 33 -1.96 7.14 -18.19
N PHE A 34 -2.66 7.28 -17.06
CA PHE A 34 -2.23 8.21 -16.01
C PHE A 34 -0.93 7.74 -15.37
N SER A 35 -0.80 6.46 -15.02
CA SER A 35 0.45 5.92 -14.49
C SER A 35 1.63 6.18 -15.43
N GLN A 36 1.46 5.93 -16.73
CA GLN A 36 2.49 6.23 -17.74
C GLN A 36 2.83 7.72 -17.81
N THR A 37 1.83 8.59 -17.73
CA THR A 37 2.03 10.04 -17.73
C THR A 37 2.80 10.48 -16.49
N LEU A 38 2.41 9.99 -15.30
CA LEU A 38 3.09 10.29 -14.03
C LEU A 38 4.54 9.83 -14.04
N LEU A 39 4.80 8.61 -14.53
CA LEU A 39 6.16 8.08 -14.65
C LEU A 39 7.01 8.88 -15.64
N THR A 40 6.43 9.35 -16.75
CA THR A 40 7.13 10.21 -17.70
C THR A 40 7.51 11.53 -17.06
N VAL A 41 6.56 12.18 -16.39
CA VAL A 41 6.82 13.43 -15.65
C VAL A 41 7.90 13.21 -14.59
N LEU A 42 7.85 12.10 -13.86
CA LEU A 42 8.82 11.80 -12.81
C LEU A 42 10.23 11.68 -13.37
N LYS A 43 10.43 10.96 -14.49
CA LYS A 43 11.72 10.80 -15.17
C LYS A 43 12.38 12.11 -15.59
N ASP A 44 11.59 13.10 -15.93
CA ASP A 44 12.08 14.39 -16.44
C ASP A 44 12.55 15.33 -15.31
N VAL A 45 12.40 14.94 -14.04
CA VAL A 45 12.81 15.77 -12.89
C VAL A 45 14.30 15.53 -12.55
N PRO A 46 15.14 16.58 -12.47
CA PRO A 46 16.58 16.43 -12.25
C PRO A 46 16.97 16.04 -10.80
N SER A 47 16.14 16.38 -9.81
CA SER A 47 16.33 16.06 -8.39
C SER A 47 15.56 14.79 -8.00
N SER A 48 16.00 14.04 -6.99
CA SER A 48 15.25 12.87 -6.49
C SER A 48 14.02 13.31 -5.68
N PRO A 49 12.79 13.27 -6.23
CA PRO A 49 11.62 13.78 -5.53
C PRO A 49 11.21 12.88 -4.35
N LEU A 50 11.64 11.62 -4.39
CA LEU A 50 11.45 10.64 -3.32
C LEU A 50 12.31 10.93 -2.08
N GLU A 51 13.45 11.61 -2.23
CA GLU A 51 14.24 12.09 -1.09
C GLU A 51 13.53 13.26 -0.42
N LEU A 52 13.00 14.20 -1.20
CA LEU A 52 12.18 15.32 -0.70
C LEU A 52 10.84 14.85 -0.10
N LEU A 53 10.37 13.67 -0.49
CA LEU A 53 9.16 13.06 0.06
C LEU A 53 9.35 12.56 1.50
N LYS A 54 10.57 12.46 2.03
CA LYS A 54 10.80 11.98 3.40
C LYS A 54 10.50 13.03 4.48
N ASP A 55 10.27 14.29 4.10
CA ASP A 55 10.08 15.37 5.05
C ASP A 55 8.97 16.30 4.55
N SER A 56 7.97 16.54 5.40
CA SER A 56 6.81 17.36 5.06
C SER A 56 7.16 18.83 4.86
N GLU A 57 8.25 19.32 5.45
CA GLU A 57 8.73 20.71 5.23
C GLU A 57 9.18 20.92 3.78
N ASN A 58 9.62 19.85 3.11
CA ASN A 58 10.07 19.89 1.72
C ASN A 58 8.93 19.74 0.70
N ASP A 59 7.67 19.65 1.13
CA ASP A 59 6.52 19.45 0.22
C ASP A 59 6.39 20.57 -0.82
N SER A 60 6.54 21.82 -0.41
CA SER A 60 6.45 22.96 -1.34
C SER A 60 7.55 22.90 -2.41
N ALA A 61 8.79 22.58 -1.99
CA ALA A 61 9.92 22.42 -2.89
C ALA A 61 9.71 21.22 -3.83
N ARG A 62 9.28 20.05 -3.30
CA ARG A 62 8.97 18.85 -4.09
C ARG A 62 7.91 19.15 -5.15
N MET A 63 6.80 19.76 -4.75
CA MET A 63 5.68 20.04 -5.64
C MET A 63 6.04 21.04 -6.74
N SER A 64 6.97 21.97 -6.47
CA SER A 64 7.45 22.93 -7.48
C SER A 64 8.23 22.29 -8.65
N LEU A 65 8.65 21.03 -8.50
CA LEU A 65 9.37 20.28 -9.54
C LEU A 65 8.45 19.75 -10.64
N PHE A 66 7.14 19.70 -10.37
CA PHE A 66 6.17 19.05 -11.25
C PHE A 66 5.33 20.08 -12.03
N PRO A 67 4.88 19.73 -13.24
CA PRO A 67 3.93 20.56 -13.97
C PRO A 67 2.62 20.71 -13.17
N ASN A 68 1.95 21.84 -13.34
CA ASN A 68 0.68 22.11 -12.66
C ASN A 68 -0.47 21.31 -13.29
N LEU A 69 -0.55 20.01 -12.94
CA LEU A 69 -1.59 19.08 -13.36
C LEU A 69 -2.54 18.76 -12.19
N ASP A 70 -3.72 18.24 -12.53
CA ASP A 70 -4.77 17.91 -11.57
C ASP A 70 -4.53 16.54 -10.89
N TYR A 71 -3.44 16.42 -10.12
CA TYR A 71 -3.07 15.20 -9.39
C TYR A 71 -4.11 14.83 -8.32
N LYS A 72 -4.59 15.84 -7.59
CA LYS A 72 -5.63 15.69 -6.56
C LYS A 72 -6.95 15.23 -7.17
N GLY A 73 -7.34 15.77 -8.33
CA GLY A 73 -8.54 15.32 -9.06
C GLY A 73 -8.42 13.88 -9.54
N LEU A 74 -7.24 13.45 -9.99
CA LEU A 74 -6.99 12.05 -10.34
C LEU A 74 -7.13 11.14 -9.10
N TYR A 75 -6.45 11.48 -8.00
CA TYR A 75 -6.58 10.75 -6.73
C TYR A 75 -8.05 10.63 -6.27
N ASN A 76 -8.77 11.76 -6.25
CA ASN A 76 -10.18 11.80 -5.86
C ASN A 76 -11.10 11.00 -6.79
N SER A 77 -10.74 10.85 -8.07
CA SER A 77 -11.51 10.03 -9.01
C SER A 77 -11.31 8.52 -8.82
N LEU A 78 -10.19 8.09 -8.22
CA LEU A 78 -9.91 6.68 -7.95
C LEU A 78 -10.71 6.14 -6.77
N ILE A 79 -10.92 6.94 -5.72
CA ILE A 79 -11.65 6.53 -4.51
C ILE A 79 -13.03 5.92 -4.83
N PRO A 80 -13.96 6.64 -5.49
CA PRO A 80 -15.29 6.09 -5.77
C PRO A 80 -15.24 4.94 -6.78
N LEU A 81 -14.21 4.87 -7.64
CA LEU A 81 -14.01 3.72 -8.52
C LEU A 81 -13.64 2.46 -7.73
N ILE A 82 -12.75 2.57 -6.73
CA ILE A 82 -12.38 1.47 -5.83
C ILE A 82 -13.62 0.96 -5.09
N GLU A 83 -14.45 1.85 -4.56
CA GLU A 83 -15.69 1.47 -3.87
C GLU A 83 -16.67 0.71 -4.78
N THR A 84 -16.71 1.06 -6.07
CA THR A 84 -17.54 0.37 -7.06
C THR A 84 -16.91 -0.87 -7.69
N ALA A 85 -15.69 -1.25 -7.28
CA ALA A 85 -15.01 -2.42 -7.83
C ALA A 85 -15.83 -3.72 -7.79
N PRO A 86 -16.64 -4.01 -6.76
CA PRO A 86 -17.50 -5.20 -6.74
C PRO A 86 -18.56 -5.25 -7.84
N LEU A 87 -18.87 -4.12 -8.48
CA LEU A 87 -19.82 -4.02 -9.60
C LEU A 87 -19.18 -4.38 -10.96
N ILE A 88 -17.85 -4.52 -11.02
CA ILE A 88 -17.13 -4.84 -12.25
C ILE A 88 -17.27 -6.33 -12.55
N GLN A 89 -18.05 -6.65 -13.59
CA GLN A 89 -18.32 -8.04 -13.97
C GLN A 89 -17.12 -8.72 -14.65
N ASN A 90 -16.40 -7.99 -15.51
CA ASN A 90 -15.32 -8.51 -16.34
C ASN A 90 -14.05 -7.68 -16.16
N GLY A 91 -12.89 -8.33 -15.99
CA GLY A 91 -11.59 -7.64 -15.96
C GLY A 91 -11.20 -7.00 -14.63
N ILE A 92 -11.79 -7.42 -13.51
CA ILE A 92 -11.51 -6.87 -12.18
C ILE A 92 -10.03 -6.97 -11.77
N ASN A 93 -9.33 -8.05 -12.16
CA ASN A 93 -7.89 -8.18 -11.89
C ASN A 93 -7.06 -7.12 -12.62
N ALA A 94 -7.37 -6.86 -13.90
CA ALA A 94 -6.68 -5.84 -14.68
C ALA A 94 -6.93 -4.43 -14.11
N PHE A 95 -8.17 -4.17 -13.67
CA PHE A 95 -8.55 -2.95 -12.97
C PHE A 95 -7.77 -2.78 -11.67
N GLY A 96 -7.81 -3.77 -10.78
CA GLY A 96 -7.15 -3.69 -9.47
C GLY A 96 -5.64 -3.49 -9.58
N LEU A 97 -4.96 -4.19 -10.49
CA LEU A 97 -3.52 -3.97 -10.75
C LEU A 97 -3.24 -2.55 -11.26
N ALA A 98 -4.07 -2.03 -12.16
CA ALA A 98 -3.91 -0.67 -12.67
C ALA A 98 -4.12 0.39 -11.58
N VAL A 99 -5.12 0.19 -10.70
CA VAL A 99 -5.36 1.06 -9.53
C VAL A 99 -4.16 1.06 -8.60
N LEU A 100 -3.68 -0.11 -8.17
CA LEU A 100 -2.54 -0.22 -7.24
C LEU A 100 -1.28 0.44 -7.79
N GLN A 101 -0.99 0.21 -9.08
CA GLN A 101 0.11 0.89 -9.76
C GLN A 101 -0.08 2.41 -9.78
N CYS A 102 -1.30 2.89 -10.07
CA CYS A 102 -1.59 4.32 -10.13
C CYS A 102 -1.45 5.00 -8.75
N LEU A 103 -1.93 4.35 -7.67
CA LEU A 103 -1.76 4.85 -6.30
C LEU A 103 -0.28 5.00 -5.94
N GLY A 104 0.56 4.00 -6.27
CA GLY A 104 2.00 4.10 -6.07
C GLY A 104 2.66 5.20 -6.92
N CYS A 105 2.26 5.35 -8.18
CA CYS A 105 2.79 6.39 -9.08
C CYS A 105 2.36 7.81 -8.67
N LEU A 106 1.20 7.94 -8.01
CA LEU A 106 0.67 9.23 -7.56
C LEU A 106 1.44 9.79 -6.37
N LEU A 107 1.96 8.92 -5.49
CA LEU A 107 2.56 9.30 -4.21
C LEU A 107 3.50 10.51 -4.26
N PRO A 108 4.47 10.64 -5.19
CA PRO A 108 5.36 11.81 -5.24
C PRO A 108 4.64 13.14 -5.50
N PHE A 109 3.48 13.08 -6.16
CA PHE A 109 2.72 14.23 -6.65
C PHE A 109 1.60 14.67 -5.70
N LEU A 110 1.47 14.04 -4.53
CA LEU A 110 0.43 14.33 -3.56
C LEU A 110 0.88 15.34 -2.51
N GLU A 111 -0.09 16.04 -1.91
CA GLU A 111 0.08 16.92 -0.76
C GLU A 111 0.05 16.10 0.54
N THR A 112 0.66 16.60 1.62
CA THR A 112 0.73 15.93 2.95
C THR A 112 -0.56 15.23 3.37
N GLU A 113 -1.70 15.94 3.37
CA GLU A 113 -3.00 15.38 3.80
C GLU A 113 -3.39 14.11 3.02
N THR A 114 -3.09 14.09 1.72
CA THR A 114 -3.37 12.96 0.83
C THR A 114 -2.34 11.85 0.96
N ILE A 115 -1.07 12.20 1.20
CA ILE A 115 0.00 11.26 1.49
C ILE A 115 -0.33 10.46 2.77
N ASP A 116 -0.87 11.12 3.80
CA ASP A 116 -1.20 10.49 5.08
C ASP A 116 -2.31 9.46 4.99
N TYR A 117 -3.26 9.69 4.07
CA TYR A 117 -4.39 8.80 3.85
C TYR A 117 -4.06 7.66 2.85
N LEU A 118 -3.05 7.83 1.99
CA LEU A 118 -2.71 6.88 0.94
C LEU A 118 -2.45 5.44 1.46
N PRO A 119 -1.76 5.22 2.60
CA PRO A 119 -1.61 3.88 3.17
C PRO A 119 -2.96 3.22 3.47
N TYR A 120 -3.89 3.97 4.07
CA TYR A 120 -5.21 3.46 4.40
C TYR A 120 -6.03 3.16 3.14
N LEU A 121 -6.01 4.05 2.14
CA LEU A 121 -6.69 3.82 0.87
C LEU A 121 -6.14 2.58 0.14
N THR A 122 -4.82 2.40 0.14
CA THR A 122 -4.19 1.22 -0.47
C THR A 122 -4.58 -0.04 0.28
N ALA A 123 -4.58 0.00 1.62
CA ALA A 123 -5.01 -1.12 2.45
C ALA A 123 -6.50 -1.44 2.25
N SER A 124 -7.37 -0.44 2.11
CA SER A 124 -8.82 -0.65 1.99
C SER A 124 -9.22 -1.36 0.69
N CYS A 125 -8.36 -1.33 -0.34
CA CYS A 125 -8.55 -2.11 -1.56
C CYS A 125 -8.73 -3.62 -1.28
N ILE A 126 -8.15 -4.14 -0.19
CA ILE A 126 -8.30 -5.56 0.20
C ILE A 126 -9.74 -5.97 0.53
N ALA A 127 -10.58 -5.00 0.90
CA ALA A 127 -11.97 -5.26 1.23
C ALA A 127 -12.88 -5.43 0.00
N VAL A 128 -12.44 -4.92 -1.15
CA VAL A 128 -13.25 -4.84 -2.38
C VAL A 128 -12.65 -5.60 -3.57
N PHE A 129 -11.34 -5.85 -3.57
CA PHE A 129 -10.66 -6.62 -4.62
C PHE A 129 -10.67 -8.12 -4.30
N PRO A 130 -10.63 -8.99 -5.33
CA PRO A 130 -10.54 -10.43 -5.12
C PRO A 130 -9.22 -10.84 -4.44
N SER A 131 -9.25 -12.01 -3.77
CA SER A 131 -8.09 -12.57 -3.06
C SER A 131 -6.84 -12.76 -3.93
N THR A 132 -7.02 -12.91 -5.25
CA THR A 132 -5.95 -12.96 -6.24
C THR A 132 -5.07 -11.70 -6.26
N LEU A 133 -5.56 -10.57 -5.74
CA LEU A 133 -4.83 -9.30 -5.67
C LEU A 133 -4.29 -8.98 -4.27
N HIS A 134 -4.59 -9.79 -3.25
CA HIS A 134 -4.18 -9.47 -1.87
C HIS A 134 -2.66 -9.36 -1.71
N GLN A 135 -1.89 -10.25 -2.35
CA GLN A 135 -0.43 -10.17 -2.32
C GLN A 135 0.09 -8.87 -2.96
N GLU A 136 -0.52 -8.43 -4.05
CA GLU A 136 -0.14 -7.17 -4.71
C GLU A 136 -0.50 -5.94 -3.88
N ILE A 137 -1.61 -5.97 -3.14
CA ILE A 137 -1.97 -4.90 -2.18
C ILE A 137 -0.90 -4.80 -1.09
N VAL A 138 -0.51 -5.93 -0.49
CA VAL A 138 0.53 -5.97 0.55
C VAL A 138 1.88 -5.53 -0.02
N ASN A 139 2.26 -5.98 -1.22
CA ASN A 139 3.47 -5.52 -1.89
C ASN A 139 3.44 -4.01 -2.17
N THR A 140 2.31 -3.47 -2.61
CA THR A 140 2.13 -2.04 -2.86
C THR A 140 2.34 -1.24 -1.58
N LEU A 141 1.72 -1.69 -0.48
CA LEU A 141 1.92 -1.09 0.85
C LEU A 141 3.38 -1.15 1.29
N CYS A 142 3.98 -2.34 1.36
CA CYS A 142 5.27 -2.55 2.00
C CYS A 142 6.45 -1.98 1.19
N PHE A 143 6.37 -1.97 -0.15
CA PHE A 143 7.51 -1.57 -0.99
C PHE A 143 7.38 -0.17 -1.59
N TYR A 144 6.17 0.36 -1.74
CA TYR A 144 5.95 1.62 -2.48
C TYR A 144 5.25 2.71 -1.69
N VAL A 145 4.45 2.39 -0.68
CA VAL A 145 3.67 3.39 0.07
C VAL A 145 4.27 3.62 1.45
N LEU A 146 4.26 2.61 2.33
CA LEU A 146 4.67 2.74 3.73
C LEU A 146 6.10 3.30 3.92
N PRO A 147 7.11 2.88 3.14
CA PRO A 147 8.48 3.39 3.32
C PRO A 147 8.62 4.91 3.16
N PHE A 148 7.66 5.54 2.48
CA PHE A 148 7.68 6.97 2.19
C PHE A 148 6.58 7.75 2.89
N THR A 149 5.66 7.08 3.60
CA THR A 149 4.59 7.75 4.36
C THR A 149 4.85 7.66 5.87
N VAL A 150 5.30 6.51 6.35
CA VAL A 150 5.53 6.29 7.80
C VAL A 150 6.82 6.96 8.26
N THR A 151 7.84 7.04 7.41
CA THR A 151 9.14 7.64 7.76
C THR A 151 9.13 9.17 7.74
N ARG A 152 8.02 9.81 7.32
CA ARG A 152 7.89 11.27 7.20
C ARG A 152 7.78 12.03 8.51
N TYR A 153 7.48 11.32 9.59
CA TYR A 153 7.10 11.92 10.86
C TYR A 153 8.19 11.75 11.91
N THR A 154 8.38 12.79 12.71
CA THR A 154 9.29 12.72 13.86
C THR A 154 8.66 11.94 15.02
N GLU A 155 9.46 11.55 16.01
CA GLU A 155 8.98 10.75 17.16
C GLU A 155 7.78 11.34 17.92
N ARG A 156 7.62 12.68 17.90
CA ARG A 156 6.48 13.37 18.54
C ARG A 156 5.18 13.25 17.75
N GLU A 157 5.27 13.16 16.42
CA GLU A 157 4.11 13.06 15.53
C GLU A 157 3.63 11.61 15.37
N TYR A 158 4.48 10.64 15.71
CA TYR A 158 4.13 9.22 15.75
C TYR A 158 3.05 8.85 16.75
N GLU A 159 2.75 9.72 17.72
CA GLU A 159 1.64 9.54 18.65
C GLU A 159 0.28 9.83 17.99
N ILE A 160 0.27 10.46 16.81
CA ILE A 160 -0.92 10.94 16.11
C ILE A 160 -1.25 10.09 14.87
N THR A 161 -0.34 9.22 14.39
CA THR A 161 -0.55 8.40 13.18
C THR A 161 -1.57 7.27 13.37
N GLN A 162 -2.86 7.61 13.42
CA GLN A 162 -3.98 6.66 13.47
C GLN A 162 -4.06 5.76 12.22
N SER A 163 -3.39 6.15 11.12
CA SER A 163 -3.38 5.42 9.86
C SER A 163 -2.71 4.05 9.96
N VAL A 164 -1.63 3.89 10.75
CA VAL A 164 -0.89 2.62 10.83
C VAL A 164 -1.75 1.53 11.48
N SER A 165 -2.35 1.82 12.64
CA SER A 165 -3.31 0.94 13.30
C SER A 165 -4.47 0.54 12.37
N ALA A 166 -5.02 1.50 11.61
CA ALA A 166 -6.10 1.24 10.67
C ALA A 166 -5.63 0.35 9.49
N VAL A 167 -4.43 0.56 8.95
CA VAL A 167 -3.84 -0.28 7.90
C VAL A 167 -3.66 -1.72 8.39
N ILE A 168 -3.09 -1.92 9.58
CA ILE A 168 -2.95 -3.26 10.20
C ILE A 168 -4.34 -3.91 10.33
N MET A 169 -5.31 -3.16 10.83
CA MET A 169 -6.68 -3.65 11.01
C MET A 169 -7.32 -4.08 9.68
N MET A 170 -7.18 -3.30 8.62
CA MET A 170 -7.72 -3.63 7.29
C MET A 170 -7.15 -4.95 6.77
N ILE A 171 -5.82 -5.09 6.78
CA ILE A 171 -5.17 -6.30 6.26
C ILE A 171 -5.52 -7.52 7.13
N PHE A 172 -5.48 -7.39 8.46
CA PHE A 172 -5.78 -8.52 9.35
C PHE A 172 -7.25 -8.91 9.38
N ASN A 173 -8.16 -7.99 9.02
CA ASN A 173 -9.58 -8.27 8.96
C ASN A 173 -9.98 -9.04 7.70
N HIS A 174 -9.34 -8.74 6.57
CA HIS A 174 -9.76 -9.21 5.24
C HIS A 174 -8.83 -10.25 4.61
N SER A 175 -7.55 -10.29 4.99
CA SER A 175 -6.64 -11.36 4.58
C SER A 175 -6.80 -12.57 5.51
N SER A 176 -6.96 -13.75 4.91
CA SER A 176 -6.88 -15.02 5.63
C SER A 176 -5.47 -15.62 5.61
N ASN A 177 -4.56 -15.08 4.80
CA ASN A 177 -3.20 -15.58 4.65
C ASN A 177 -2.27 -14.99 5.73
N PRO A 178 -1.71 -15.81 6.63
CA PRO A 178 -0.77 -15.36 7.66
C PRO A 178 0.50 -14.70 7.09
N ALA A 179 0.95 -15.09 5.90
CA ALA A 179 2.13 -14.50 5.27
C ALA A 179 1.93 -13.01 4.97
N HIS A 180 0.73 -12.60 4.55
CA HIS A 180 0.39 -11.18 4.35
C HIS A 180 0.48 -10.40 5.68
N HIS A 181 0.08 -11.02 6.79
CA HIS A 181 0.09 -10.38 8.10
C HIS A 181 1.52 -10.16 8.59
N CYS A 182 2.38 -11.18 8.45
CA CYS A 182 3.79 -11.09 8.78
C CYS A 182 4.52 -10.07 7.90
N GLN A 183 4.36 -10.14 6.58
CA GLN A 183 5.02 -9.21 5.66
C GLN A 183 4.68 -7.74 5.99
N LEU A 184 3.41 -7.46 6.30
CA LEU A 184 3.01 -6.12 6.72
C LEU A 184 3.67 -5.71 8.04
N LEU A 185 3.58 -6.57 9.07
CA LEU A 185 4.06 -6.23 10.39
C LEU A 185 5.59 -6.09 10.41
N GLU A 186 6.31 -6.99 9.75
CA GLU A 186 7.77 -6.92 9.60
C GLU A 186 8.18 -5.64 8.87
N CYS A 187 7.50 -5.30 7.78
CA CYS A 187 7.72 -4.02 7.11
C CYS A 187 7.54 -2.84 8.10
N LEU A 188 6.46 -2.81 8.85
CA LEU A 188 6.20 -1.73 9.81
C LEU A 188 7.22 -1.69 10.96
N MET A 189 7.70 -2.85 11.43
CA MET A 189 8.77 -2.94 12.43
C MET A 189 10.08 -2.31 11.95
N THR A 190 10.37 -2.35 10.63
CA THR A 190 11.54 -1.65 10.07
C THR A 190 11.36 -0.14 9.96
N LEU A 191 10.11 0.35 9.92
CA LEU A 191 9.79 1.75 9.62
C LEU A 191 9.40 2.58 10.86
N LYS A 192 8.85 1.95 11.91
CA LYS A 192 8.32 2.63 13.10
C LYS A 192 8.70 1.92 14.39
N GLN A 193 9.47 2.60 15.25
CA GLN A 193 9.92 2.06 16.54
C GLN A 193 8.76 1.74 17.50
N SER A 194 7.67 2.52 17.44
CA SER A 194 6.51 2.40 18.33
C SER A 194 5.39 1.50 17.80
N ILE A 195 5.68 0.62 16.84
CA ILE A 195 4.70 -0.29 16.21
C ILE A 195 3.93 -1.17 17.21
N LEU A 196 4.52 -1.46 18.36
CA LEU A 196 3.85 -2.19 19.44
C LEU A 196 2.59 -1.46 19.94
N LYS A 197 2.61 -0.13 20.00
CA LYS A 197 1.43 0.67 20.39
C LYS A 197 0.30 0.48 19.39
N ASP A 198 0.60 0.52 18.09
CA ASP A 198 -0.41 0.29 17.04
C ASP A 198 -0.98 -1.13 17.09
N LEU A 199 -0.13 -2.14 17.29
CA LEU A 199 -0.57 -3.51 17.42
C LEU A 199 -1.50 -3.71 18.63
N LEU A 200 -1.18 -3.06 19.76
CA LEU A 200 -2.05 -3.03 20.95
C LEU A 200 -3.37 -2.28 20.68
N CYS A 201 -3.35 -1.19 19.92
CA CYS A 201 -4.56 -0.51 19.47
C CYS A 201 -5.46 -1.43 18.63
N VAL A 202 -4.89 -2.23 17.74
CA VAL A 202 -5.65 -3.23 16.97
C VAL A 202 -6.22 -4.32 17.87
N ILE A 203 -5.49 -4.77 18.89
CA ILE A 203 -6.01 -5.73 19.87
C ILE A 203 -7.15 -5.14 20.70
N ALA A 204 -7.05 -3.86 21.08
CA ALA A 204 -8.07 -3.19 21.89
C ALA A 204 -9.36 -2.88 21.11
N TYR A 205 -9.22 -2.36 19.87
CA TYR A 205 -10.33 -1.77 19.12
C TYR A 205 -10.69 -2.50 17.82
N GLY A 206 -9.93 -3.51 17.42
CA GLY A 206 -10.17 -4.24 16.18
C GLY A 206 -11.38 -5.18 16.20
N THR A 207 -11.77 -5.65 15.02
CA THR A 207 -12.75 -6.73 14.86
C THR A 207 -12.25 -8.03 15.50
N SER A 208 -13.14 -9.03 15.67
CA SER A 208 -12.73 -10.34 16.24
C SER A 208 -11.58 -11.00 15.46
N THR A 209 -11.64 -10.93 14.12
CA THR A 209 -10.62 -11.46 13.21
C THR A 209 -9.31 -10.69 13.34
N ALA A 210 -9.35 -9.35 13.26
CA ALA A 210 -8.16 -8.53 13.37
C ALA A 210 -7.47 -8.69 14.74
N ARG A 211 -8.25 -8.72 15.83
CA ARG A 211 -7.74 -8.96 17.20
C ARG A 211 -7.05 -10.31 17.33
N SER A 212 -7.64 -11.38 16.76
CA SER A 212 -7.04 -12.71 16.81
C SER A 212 -5.69 -12.75 16.09
N SER A 213 -5.61 -12.18 14.89
CA SER A 213 -4.36 -12.09 14.12
C SER A 213 -3.31 -11.25 14.85
N ALA A 214 -3.70 -10.09 15.39
CA ALA A 214 -2.80 -9.19 16.11
C ALA A 214 -2.24 -9.82 17.40
N ALA A 215 -3.09 -10.48 18.20
CA ALA A 215 -2.65 -11.16 19.41
C ALA A 215 -1.66 -12.30 19.10
N LYS A 216 -1.91 -13.09 18.05
CA LYS A 216 -0.99 -14.15 17.60
C LYS A 216 0.39 -13.59 17.24
N LEU A 217 0.42 -12.51 16.46
CA LEU A 217 1.69 -11.90 16.06
C LEU A 217 2.38 -11.14 17.19
N LEU A 218 1.63 -10.57 18.13
CA LEU A 218 2.19 -9.96 19.34
C LEU A 218 3.03 -10.98 20.11
N PHE A 219 2.47 -12.16 20.41
CA PHE A 219 3.20 -13.21 21.13
C PHE A 219 4.32 -13.84 20.30
N TYR A 220 4.21 -13.82 18.97
CA TYR A 220 5.24 -14.32 18.07
C TYR A 220 6.50 -13.42 18.07
N TYR A 221 6.34 -12.11 17.87
CA TYR A 221 7.47 -11.17 17.79
C TYR A 221 7.91 -10.62 19.15
N TRP A 222 7.01 -10.55 20.15
CA TRP A 222 7.32 -10.16 21.53
C TRP A 222 6.97 -11.27 22.52
N PRO A 223 7.75 -12.38 22.53
CA PRO A 223 7.47 -13.53 23.36
C PRO A 223 7.52 -13.24 24.86
N ALA A 224 8.17 -12.15 25.30
CA ALA A 224 8.19 -11.70 26.70
C ALA A 224 6.78 -11.42 27.29
N PHE A 225 5.76 -11.21 26.45
CA PHE A 225 4.38 -11.10 26.90
C PHE A 225 3.68 -12.46 27.12
N ASP A 226 4.30 -13.58 26.75
CA ASP A 226 3.77 -14.93 26.98
C ASP A 226 4.33 -15.53 28.29
N PRO A 227 3.52 -15.66 29.35
CA PRO A 227 3.94 -16.26 30.62
C PRO A 227 4.21 -17.78 30.51
N ASN A 228 3.80 -18.45 29.42
CA ASN A 228 3.94 -19.89 29.19
C ASN A 228 4.97 -20.23 28.08
N LEU A 229 5.90 -19.31 27.82
CA LEU A 229 6.95 -19.37 26.79
C LEU A 229 7.67 -20.73 26.68
N PHE A 230 7.87 -21.42 27.80
CA PHE A 230 8.58 -22.71 27.86
C PHE A 230 7.69 -23.94 27.66
N ASP A 231 6.37 -23.79 27.78
CA ASP A 231 5.41 -24.91 27.80
C ASP A 231 4.85 -25.24 26.41
N ARG A 232 5.13 -24.41 25.41
CA ARG A 232 4.67 -24.59 24.03
C ARG A 232 5.82 -24.67 23.04
N LYS A 233 6.67 -25.70 23.18
CA LYS A 233 7.61 -26.13 22.11
C LYS A 233 6.95 -26.46 20.76
N GLY A 234 5.61 -26.44 20.67
CA GLY A 234 4.83 -26.62 19.44
C GLY A 234 4.11 -25.39 18.89
N LEU A 235 4.25 -24.19 19.50
CA LEU A 235 3.62 -22.95 19.01
C LEU A 235 4.51 -22.12 18.09
N ILE A 236 5.62 -22.68 17.60
CA ILE A 236 6.12 -22.33 16.28
C ILE A 236 5.09 -22.93 15.32
N CYS A 237 3.92 -22.30 15.24
CA CYS A 237 3.00 -22.51 14.15
C CYS A 237 3.86 -22.28 12.93
N LYS A 238 4.14 -23.34 12.16
CA LYS A 238 4.67 -23.21 10.82
C LYS A 238 3.63 -22.33 10.12
N LEU A 239 3.87 -21.02 10.07
CA LEU A 239 3.11 -20.11 9.23
C LEU A 239 3.35 -20.66 7.82
N GLY A 240 2.40 -21.48 7.37
CA GLY A 240 2.51 -22.24 6.15
C GLY A 240 2.56 -21.29 4.98
N GLY A 241 3.63 -21.42 4.22
CA GLY A 241 3.97 -20.58 3.07
C GLY A 241 5.27 -19.88 3.36
N ASP A 242 6.40 -20.52 3.02
CA ASP A 242 7.65 -19.80 2.81
C ASP A 242 7.32 -18.61 1.89
N PRO A 243 7.33 -17.35 2.36
CA PRO A 243 7.50 -16.27 1.43
C PRO A 243 8.94 -16.43 0.97
N ALA A 244 9.16 -17.09 -0.18
CA ALA A 244 10.49 -17.16 -0.75
C ALA A 244 10.98 -15.70 -0.85
N PRO A 245 12.00 -15.30 -0.06
CA PRO A 245 12.40 -13.91 -0.01
C PRO A 245 12.80 -13.50 -1.43
N PHE A 246 12.47 -12.27 -1.81
CA PHE A 246 12.97 -11.75 -3.07
C PHE A 246 14.48 -11.83 -3.03
N VAL A 247 15.05 -12.56 -4.00
CA VAL A 247 16.49 -12.64 -4.18
C VAL A 247 16.95 -11.48 -5.04
N CYS A 248 18.13 -10.95 -4.73
CA CYS A 248 18.70 -9.86 -5.53
C CYS A 248 18.84 -10.27 -7.01
N GLN A 249 18.20 -9.51 -7.90
CA GLN A 249 18.18 -9.75 -9.35
C GLN A 249 19.31 -9.01 -10.10
N ARG A 250 20.29 -8.41 -9.40
CA ARG A 250 21.46 -7.80 -10.06
C ARG A 250 22.43 -8.87 -10.52
N ASP A 251 22.84 -8.79 -11.79
CA ASP A 251 23.80 -9.71 -12.42
C ASP A 251 25.15 -9.83 -11.69
N MET A 252 25.50 -8.87 -10.82
CA MET A 252 26.77 -8.82 -10.07
C MET A 252 26.56 -8.61 -8.56
N CYS A 253 25.56 -9.24 -7.96
CA CYS A 253 25.40 -9.22 -6.51
C CYS A 253 26.27 -10.30 -5.85
N SER A 254 27.17 -9.91 -4.94
CA SER A 254 28.05 -10.82 -4.20
C SER A 254 27.28 -11.89 -3.39
N ASN A 255 26.01 -11.60 -3.05
CA ASN A 255 25.12 -12.49 -2.30
C ASN A 255 23.85 -12.87 -3.09
N ALA A 256 23.92 -12.89 -4.43
CA ALA A 256 22.79 -13.31 -5.27
C ALA A 256 22.26 -14.68 -4.81
N GLY A 257 20.95 -14.76 -4.54
CA GLY A 257 20.30 -15.99 -4.08
C GLY A 257 20.39 -16.30 -2.58
N ASN A 258 21.25 -15.62 -1.81
CA ASN A 258 21.47 -15.92 -0.38
C ASN A 258 21.11 -14.77 0.58
N ALA A 259 20.85 -13.57 0.07
CA ALA A 259 20.45 -12.43 0.88
C ALA A 259 19.02 -11.99 0.55
N GLU A 260 18.24 -11.70 1.59
CA GLU A 260 16.94 -11.03 1.47
C GLU A 260 17.14 -9.68 0.78
N ALA A 261 16.37 -9.43 -0.28
CA ALA A 261 16.39 -8.17 -0.99
C ALA A 261 15.04 -7.45 -0.84
N ALA A 262 15.08 -6.19 -0.43
CA ALA A 262 13.95 -5.30 -0.58
C ALA A 262 14.03 -4.64 -1.97
N LYS A 263 12.93 -4.67 -2.72
CA LYS A 263 12.83 -3.87 -3.95
C LYS A 263 12.51 -2.43 -3.55
N VAL A 264 13.52 -1.57 -3.62
CA VAL A 264 13.35 -0.14 -3.42
C VAL A 264 13.92 0.58 -4.64
N CYS A 265 13.08 1.33 -5.35
CA CYS A 265 13.54 2.16 -6.47
C CYS A 265 13.75 3.58 -5.96
N TYR A 266 15.02 3.97 -5.75
CA TYR A 266 15.40 5.33 -5.38
C TYR A 266 15.69 6.22 -6.59
N ASP A 267 15.99 5.60 -7.74
CA ASP A 267 16.32 6.30 -8.98
C ASP A 267 15.09 6.33 -9.88
N HIS A 268 14.44 7.49 -9.92
CA HIS A 268 13.26 7.71 -10.73
C HIS A 268 13.57 7.81 -12.23
N CYS A 269 14.84 7.90 -12.62
CA CYS A 269 15.26 7.89 -14.03
C CYS A 269 15.31 6.47 -14.62
N ILE A 270 15.32 5.41 -13.79
CA ILE A 270 15.45 4.00 -14.21
C ILE A 270 14.08 3.30 -14.36
N VAL A 271 12.95 4.01 -14.18
CA VAL A 271 11.60 3.40 -14.20
C VAL A 271 11.17 2.87 -15.57
#